data_AF-A0A522DT47-F1
#
_entry.id   AF-A0A522DT47-F1
#
_cell.length_a   1.000
_cell.length_b   1.000
_cell.length_c   1.000
_cell.angle_alpha   90.00
_cell.angle_beta   90.00
_cell.angle_gamma   90.00
#
_symmetry.space_group_name_H-M   'P 1'
#
loop_
_entity.id
_entity.type
_entity.pdbx_description
1 polymer ?
#
loop_
_entity_poly.entity_id
_entity_poly.type
_entity_poly.pdbx_seq_one_letter_code
_entity_poly.pdbx_strand_id
1 'polypeptide(L)'
;WAERNMQLNGFSDKTKFSYVHADVKQYLQQVADNSFDLIVMDPPTFSNSKRMEDFLDIQKDHVQLINDCLRLLKQGGILFFSTNYRNFVMEKEKINSSSLKDITKTTTPFDFEGRINRVCYYIVK
;
A
#
# COMPACT_ATOMS: atom_id res chain seq x y z
N TRP A 1 8.73 0.57 -16.62
CA TRP A 1 7.62 1.48 -17.00
C TRP A 1 7.55 2.66 -16.05
N ALA A 2 7.47 2.45 -14.73
CA ALA A 2 7.44 3.52 -13.72
C ALA A 2 8.51 4.61 -13.94
N GLU A 3 9.78 4.23 -14.08
CA GLU A 3 10.88 5.20 -14.35
C GLU A 3 10.64 6.03 -15.62
N ARG A 4 10.17 5.41 -16.71
CA ARG A 4 9.85 6.15 -17.95
C ARG A 4 8.70 7.14 -17.75
N ASN A 5 7.66 6.76 -17.01
CA ASN A 5 6.54 7.68 -16.72
C ASN A 5 6.99 8.88 -15.90
N MET A 6 7.89 8.68 -14.94
CA MET A 6 8.46 9.75 -14.12
C MET A 6 9.34 10.69 -14.96
N GLN A 7 10.18 10.13 -15.83
CA GLN A 7 11.00 10.92 -16.77
C GLN A 7 10.15 11.77 -17.72
N LEU A 8 9.03 11.24 -18.23
CA LEU A 8 8.10 12.00 -19.09
C LEU A 8 7.50 13.23 -18.39
N ASN A 9 7.49 13.24 -17.06
CA ASN A 9 7.00 14.36 -16.25
C ASN A 9 8.14 15.18 -15.62
N GLY A 10 9.39 15.00 -16.08
CA GLY A 10 10.55 15.76 -15.59
C GLY A 10 11.16 15.26 -14.28
N PHE A 11 10.73 14.11 -13.77
CA PHE A 11 11.26 13.51 -12.54
C PHE A 11 12.39 12.52 -12.85
N SER A 12 13.57 13.04 -13.19
CA SER A 12 14.73 12.23 -13.61
C SER A 12 15.90 12.18 -12.62
N ASP A 13 15.84 12.95 -11.52
CA ASP A 13 16.88 13.00 -10.50
C ASP A 13 16.92 11.70 -9.67
N LYS A 14 17.90 10.85 -9.98
CA LYS A 14 18.08 9.54 -9.33
C LYS A 14 18.45 9.61 -7.84
N THR A 15 18.84 10.79 -7.34
CA THR A 15 19.09 10.98 -5.90
C THR A 15 17.80 11.21 -5.12
N LYS A 16 16.72 11.59 -5.82
CA LYS A 16 15.39 11.86 -5.24
C LYS A 16 14.38 10.78 -5.53
N PHE A 17 14.49 10.12 -6.69
CA PHE A 17 13.54 9.10 -7.14
C PHE A 17 14.21 7.73 -7.26
N SER A 18 13.79 6.82 -6.38
CA SER A 18 14.30 5.45 -6.31
C SER A 18 13.28 4.46 -6.85
N TYR A 19 13.76 3.44 -7.56
CA TYR A 19 12.95 2.34 -8.06
C TYR A 19 13.57 1.03 -7.60
N VAL A 20 12.79 0.20 -6.93
CA VAL A 20 13.27 -1.07 -6.35
C VAL A 20 12.51 -2.22 -6.98
N HIS A 21 13.25 -3.21 -7.48
CA HIS A 21 12.69 -4.47 -7.95
C HIS A 21 13.00 -5.54 -6.90
N ALA A 22 12.02 -5.82 -6.03
CA ALA A 22 12.16 -6.76 -4.94
C ALA A 22 10.83 -7.48 -4.64
N ASP A 23 10.92 -8.54 -3.85
CA ASP A 23 9.79 -9.08 -3.11
C ASP A 23 9.36 -8.05 -2.06
N VAL A 24 8.10 -7.65 -2.06
CA VAL A 24 7.63 -6.57 -1.18
C VAL A 24 7.64 -6.98 0.30
N LYS A 25 7.30 -8.23 0.63
CA LYS A 25 7.28 -8.69 2.03
C LYS A 25 8.70 -8.66 2.59
N GLN A 26 9.67 -9.18 1.83
CA GLN A 26 11.08 -9.14 2.23
C GLN A 26 11.64 -7.72 2.25
N TYR A 27 11.28 -6.89 1.27
CA TYR A 27 11.77 -5.52 1.18
C TYR A 27 11.33 -4.68 2.38
N LEU A 28 10.06 -4.76 2.78
CA LEU A 28 9.56 -4.01 3.94
C LEU A 28 10.36 -4.31 5.22
N GLN A 29 10.83 -5.55 5.41
CA GLN A 29 11.65 -5.94 6.56
C GLN A 29 13.07 -5.34 6.55
N GLN A 30 13.60 -4.98 5.37
CA GLN A 30 14.94 -4.41 5.23
C GLN A 30 14.97 -2.89 5.38
N VAL A 31 13.82 -2.23 5.23
CA VAL A 31 13.74 -0.77 5.37
C VAL A 31 13.74 -0.39 6.84
N ALA A 32 14.54 0.63 7.17
CA ALA A 32 14.62 1.18 8.51
C ALA A 32 13.29 1.82 8.94
N ASP A 33 12.98 1.74 10.23
CA ASP A 33 11.81 2.36 10.83
C ASP A 33 11.79 3.87 10.58
N ASN A 34 10.58 4.46 10.50
CA ASN A 34 10.38 5.91 10.38
C ASN A 34 11.05 6.55 9.14
N SER A 35 11.23 5.78 8.06
CA SER A 35 11.83 6.23 6.80
C SER A 35 10.89 7.09 5.94
N PHE A 36 9.57 7.00 6.12
CA PHE A 36 8.60 7.65 5.25
C PHE A 36 7.60 8.51 6.03
N ASP A 37 7.13 9.58 5.38
CA ASP A 37 6.02 10.40 5.87
C ASP A 37 4.67 9.95 5.26
N LEU A 38 4.73 9.33 4.07
CA LEU A 38 3.58 8.88 3.29
C LEU A 38 3.90 7.57 2.59
N ILE A 39 2.99 6.59 2.68
CA ILE A 39 3.04 5.34 1.91
C ILE A 39 1.71 5.15 1.18
N VAL A 40 1.79 4.68 -0.07
CA VAL A 40 0.64 4.23 -0.85
C VAL A 40 0.82 2.75 -1.16
N MET A 41 -0.11 1.92 -0.70
CA MET A 41 -0.07 0.47 -0.83
C MET A 41 -1.35 -0.03 -1.53
N ASP A 42 -1.20 -0.45 -2.79
CA ASP A 42 -2.28 -1.00 -3.62
C ASP A 42 -1.86 -2.39 -4.18
N PRO A 43 -1.85 -3.44 -3.34
CA PRO A 43 -1.37 -4.75 -3.73
C PRO A 43 -2.42 -5.47 -4.60
N PRO A 44 -1.99 -6.41 -5.46
CA PRO A 44 -2.92 -7.30 -6.12
C PRO A 44 -3.65 -8.18 -5.09
N THR A 45 -4.85 -8.66 -5.44
CA THR A 45 -5.61 -9.57 -4.55
C THR A 45 -4.82 -10.84 -4.24
N PHE A 46 -4.23 -11.44 -5.29
CA PHE A 46 -3.35 -12.60 -5.19
C PHE A 46 -2.11 -12.36 -6.04
N SER A 47 -0.95 -12.81 -5.57
CA SER A 47 0.28 -12.81 -6.38
C SER A 47 1.05 -14.11 -6.20
N ASN A 48 1.23 -14.81 -7.32
CA ASN A 48 2.14 -15.94 -7.44
C ASN A 48 3.44 -15.42 -8.08
N SER A 49 4.20 -14.65 -7.32
CA SER A 49 5.50 -14.21 -7.83
C SER A 49 6.43 -15.43 -7.81
N LYS A 50 7.09 -15.72 -8.94
CA LYS A 50 8.10 -16.79 -9.05
C LYS A 50 9.30 -16.62 -8.09
N ARG A 51 9.37 -15.50 -7.36
CA ARG A 51 10.44 -15.13 -6.43
C ARG A 51 9.97 -15.00 -4.98
N MET A 52 8.68 -15.17 -4.74
CA MET A 52 8.11 -15.30 -3.41
C MET A 52 8.24 -16.77 -3.01
N GLU A 53 8.82 -17.07 -1.84
CA GLU A 53 8.74 -18.42 -1.27
C GLU A 53 7.29 -18.76 -0.87
N ASP A 54 6.45 -17.74 -0.63
CA ASP A 54 5.05 -17.82 -0.22
C ASP A 54 4.14 -16.93 -1.07
N PHE A 55 2.94 -17.40 -1.45
CA PHE A 55 1.96 -16.60 -2.19
C PHE A 55 1.47 -15.40 -1.35
N LEU A 56 1.14 -14.30 -2.02
CA LEU A 56 0.41 -13.19 -1.39
C LEU A 56 -1.09 -13.42 -1.52
N ASP A 57 -1.81 -13.39 -0.40
CA ASP A 57 -3.28 -13.37 -0.30
C ASP A 57 -3.67 -12.14 0.52
N ILE A 58 -4.21 -11.11 -0.14
CA ILE A 58 -4.42 -9.82 0.53
C ILE A 58 -5.36 -9.94 1.74
N GLN A 59 -6.34 -10.86 1.72
CA GLN A 59 -7.24 -11.02 2.86
C GLN A 59 -6.51 -11.60 4.07
N LYS A 60 -5.57 -12.51 3.87
CA LYS A 60 -4.80 -13.12 4.97
C LYS A 60 -3.65 -12.24 5.42
N ASP A 61 -3.00 -11.57 4.47
CA ASP A 61 -1.73 -10.89 4.70
C ASP A 61 -1.88 -9.40 5.03
N HIS A 62 -3.06 -8.78 4.85
CA HIS A 62 -3.22 -7.33 5.02
C HIS A 62 -2.78 -6.81 6.37
N VAL A 63 -3.06 -7.53 7.48
CA VAL A 63 -2.68 -7.10 8.82
C VAL A 63 -1.16 -6.94 8.93
N GLN A 64 -0.41 -7.95 8.49
CA GLN A 64 1.05 -7.90 8.52
C GLN A 64 1.57 -6.78 7.62
N LEU A 65 1.10 -6.71 6.37
CA LEU A 65 1.55 -5.71 5.40
C LEU A 65 1.29 -4.27 5.87
N ILE A 66 0.10 -4.01 6.43
CA ILE A 66 -0.26 -2.69 6.95
C ILE A 66 0.64 -2.35 8.14
N ASN A 67 0.82 -3.26 9.09
CA ASN A 67 1.65 -3.02 10.27
C ASN A 67 3.13 -2.84 9.91
N ASP A 68 3.64 -3.59 8.93
CA ASP A 68 4.98 -3.40 8.37
C ASP A 68 5.11 -1.99 7.77
N CYS A 69 4.15 -1.54 6.98
CA CYS A 69 4.14 -0.16 6.47
C CYS A 69 4.07 0.89 7.59
N LEU A 70 3.24 0.68 8.62
CA LEU A 70 3.14 1.59 9.76
C LEU A 70 4.46 1.67 10.54
N ARG A 71 5.22 0.57 10.69
CA ARG A 71 6.56 0.62 11.28
C ARG A 71 7.48 1.58 10.50
N LEU A 72 7.41 1.58 9.17
CA LEU A 72 8.24 2.43 8.31
C LEU A 72 7.80 3.91 8.28
N LEU A 73 6.57 4.22 8.68
CA LEU A 73 6.09 5.60 8.75
C LEU A 73 6.64 6.32 9.99
N LYS A 74 6.88 7.63 9.92
CA LYS A 74 7.10 8.46 11.12
C LYS A 74 5.81 8.58 11.93
N GLN A 75 5.89 9.01 13.19
CA GLN A 75 4.71 9.32 14.00
C GLN A 75 3.82 10.35 13.28
N GLY A 76 2.53 10.07 13.14
CA GLY A 76 1.60 10.91 12.38
C GLY A 76 1.71 10.76 10.85
N GLY A 77 2.59 9.89 10.36
CA GLY A 77 2.69 9.53 8.95
C GLY A 77 1.45 8.77 8.47
N ILE A 78 1.23 8.81 7.16
CA ILE A 78 -0.02 8.37 6.53
C ILE A 78 0.22 7.17 5.62
N LEU A 79 -0.62 6.16 5.76
CA LEU A 79 -0.73 5.05 4.82
C LEU A 79 -2.09 5.14 4.10
N PHE A 80 -2.04 5.22 2.77
CA PHE A 80 -3.19 4.91 1.93
C PHE A 80 -3.12 3.43 1.55
N PHE A 81 -4.08 2.65 2.01
CA PHE A 81 -4.21 1.24 1.63
C PHE A 81 -5.46 1.06 0.77
N SER A 82 -5.32 0.40 -0.38
CA SER A 82 -6.46 0.03 -1.22
C SER A 82 -6.36 -1.40 -1.71
N THR A 83 -7.51 -1.98 -2.04
CA THR A 83 -7.57 -3.27 -2.74
C THR A 83 -8.87 -3.36 -3.52
N ASN A 84 -8.84 -4.10 -4.62
CA ASN A 84 -10.01 -4.44 -5.43
C ASN A 84 -10.59 -5.84 -5.09
N TYR A 85 -10.14 -6.46 -4.00
CA TYR A 85 -10.67 -7.74 -3.58
C TYR A 85 -12.12 -7.60 -3.12
N ARG A 86 -13.03 -8.25 -3.86
CA ARG A 86 -14.48 -8.04 -3.71
C ARG A 86 -15.04 -8.35 -2.34
N ASN A 87 -14.43 -9.31 -1.64
CA ASN A 87 -14.88 -9.79 -0.34
C ASN A 87 -13.91 -9.36 0.77
N PHE A 88 -13.17 -8.27 0.56
CA PHE A 88 -12.21 -7.80 1.53
C PHE A 88 -12.88 -7.36 2.83
N VAL A 89 -12.38 -7.89 3.94
CA VAL A 89 -12.78 -7.51 5.30
C VAL A 89 -11.53 -7.04 6.04
N MET A 90 -11.55 -5.78 6.48
CA MET A 90 -10.47 -5.19 7.27
C MET A 90 -10.53 -5.67 8.73
N GLU A 91 -9.46 -6.29 9.21
CA GLU A 91 -9.29 -6.67 10.63
C GLU A 91 -8.74 -5.50 11.46
N LYS A 92 -9.56 -4.46 11.62
CA LYS A 92 -9.18 -3.15 12.18
C LYS A 92 -8.52 -3.25 13.56
N GLU A 93 -8.98 -4.18 14.39
CA GLU A 93 -8.53 -4.37 15.77
C GLU A 93 -7.08 -4.89 15.85
N LYS A 94 -6.54 -5.41 14.75
CA LYS A 94 -5.17 -5.92 14.65
C LYS A 94 -4.20 -4.90 14.02
N ILE A 95 -4.67 -3.71 13.67
CA ILE A 95 -3.86 -2.66 13.03
C ILE A 95 -3.32 -1.70 14.09
N ASN A 96 -2.00 -1.52 14.13
CA ASN A 96 -1.28 -0.68 15.09
C ASN A 96 -1.30 0.79 14.66
N SER A 97 -2.49 1.35 14.43
CA SER A 97 -2.71 2.72 13.98
C SER A 97 -3.37 3.58 15.04
N SER A 98 -3.01 4.86 15.11
CA SER A 98 -3.77 5.86 15.89
C SER A 98 -5.14 6.19 15.29
N SER A 99 -5.30 6.07 13.97
CA SER A 99 -6.58 6.28 13.29
C SER A 99 -6.68 5.44 12.02
N LEU A 100 -7.86 4.87 11.76
CA LEU A 100 -8.19 4.14 10.54
C LEU A 100 -9.57 4.57 10.04
N LYS A 101 -9.63 5.10 8.81
CA LYS A 101 -10.86 5.60 8.20
C LYS A 101 -11.06 4.97 6.83
N ASP A 102 -12.28 4.53 6.55
CA ASP A 102 -12.69 4.16 5.20
C ASP A 102 -12.97 5.44 4.39
N ILE A 103 -12.24 5.62 3.30
CA ILE A 103 -12.36 6.75 2.37
C ILE A 103 -12.73 6.28 0.96
N THR A 104 -13.30 5.08 0.83
CA THR A 104 -13.68 4.46 -0.45
C THR A 104 -14.60 5.38 -1.24
N LYS A 105 -15.62 5.95 -0.60
CA LYS A 105 -16.55 6.88 -1.24
C LYS A 105 -15.84 8.14 -1.75
N THR A 106 -15.01 8.76 -0.91
CA THR A 106 -14.26 9.98 -1.26
C THR A 106 -13.32 9.79 -2.44
N THR A 107 -12.75 8.59 -2.54
CA THR A 107 -11.80 8.26 -3.61
C THR A 107 -12.50 7.66 -4.84
N THR A 108 -13.81 7.43 -4.81
CA THR A 108 -14.56 6.88 -5.95
C THR A 108 -15.03 8.03 -6.85
N PRO A 109 -14.54 8.12 -8.10
CA PRO A 109 -15.02 9.11 -9.05
C PRO A 109 -16.50 8.91 -9.39
N PHE A 110 -17.21 10.00 -9.70
CA PHE A 110 -18.66 9.98 -9.95
C PHE A 110 -19.05 9.07 -11.13
N ASP A 111 -18.19 8.95 -12.14
CA ASP A 111 -18.38 8.13 -13.35
C ASP A 111 -18.20 6.62 -13.09
N PHE A 112 -17.72 6.27 -11.89
CA PHE A 112 -17.44 4.92 -11.43
C PHE A 112 -18.30 4.47 -10.25
N GLU A 113 -19.21 5.32 -9.76
CA GLU A 113 -20.14 4.95 -8.69
C GLU A 113 -20.96 3.71 -9.06
N GLY A 114 -20.92 2.69 -8.20
CA GLY A 114 -21.60 1.41 -8.41
C GLY A 114 -20.98 0.50 -9.50
N ARG A 115 -19.88 0.91 -10.15
CA ARG A 115 -19.26 0.16 -11.26
C ARG A 115 -17.95 -0.55 -10.89
N ILE A 116 -17.30 -0.11 -9.81
CA ILE A 116 -16.05 -0.68 -9.32
C ILE A 116 -16.23 -1.22 -7.91
N ASN A 117 -15.71 -2.43 -7.69
CA ASN A 117 -15.60 -3.00 -6.36
C ASN A 117 -14.15 -2.85 -5.89
N ARG A 118 -13.96 -1.90 -4.98
CA ARG A 118 -12.69 -1.64 -4.31
C ARG A 118 -12.95 -0.98 -2.97
N VAL A 119 -11.96 -1.03 -2.11
CA VAL A 119 -11.92 -0.30 -0.85
C VAL A 119 -10.66 0.55 -0.80
N CYS A 120 -10.73 1.67 -0.07
CA CYS A 120 -9.59 2.52 0.21
C CYS A 120 -9.66 3.05 1.64
N TYR A 121 -8.57 2.90 2.37
CA TYR A 121 -8.43 3.28 3.77
C TYR A 121 -7.34 4.33 3.93
N TYR A 122 -7.64 5.31 4.78
CA TYR A 122 -6.72 6.30 5.28
C TYR A 122 -6.30 5.90 6.70
N ILE A 123 -5.02 5.55 6.87
CA ILE A 123 -4.48 5.00 8.11
C ILE A 123 -3.37 5.92 8.60
N VAL A 124 -3.39 6.29 9.88
CA VAL A 124 -2.38 7.14 10.52
C VAL A 124 -1.60 6.31 11.52
N LYS A 125 -0.26 6.39 11.48
CA LYS A 125 0.61 5.84 12.54
C LYS A 125 0.38 6.63 13.83
#